data_AF-A0A933UEL5-F1
#
_entry.id   AF-A0A933UEL5-F1
#
_cell.length_a   1.000
_cell.length_b   1.000
_cell.length_c   1.000
_cell.angle_alpha   90.00
_cell.angle_beta   90.00
_cell.angle_gamma   90.00
#
_symmetry.space_group_name_H-M   'P 1'
#
loop_
_entity.id
_entity.type
_entity.pdbx_description
1 polymer ?
#
loop_
_entity_poly.entity_id
_entity_poly.type
_entity_poly.pdbx_seq_one_letter_code
_entity_poly.pdbx_strand_id
1 'polypeptide(L)'
;NRTLRGWYQYFQHSKANVFTNVDGFVRRRLRSLLQWRRDGRGKGKGRAHHRWPNEWFAQRGLLSLAAEHVWTRTIVCLRTH
;
A
#
# COMPACT_ATOMS: atom_id res chain seq x y z
N ASN A 1 5.58 -2.08 -9.36
CA ASN A 1 5.14 -0.86 -8.62
C ASN A 1 6.11 0.31 -8.79
N ARG A 2 6.35 0.81 -10.00
CA ARG A 2 7.26 1.97 -10.20
C ARG A 2 6.64 3.28 -9.73
N THR A 3 5.34 3.47 -9.92
CA THR A 3 4.61 4.70 -9.55
C THR A 3 4.56 4.93 -8.04
N LEU A 4 4.28 3.89 -7.24
CA LEU A 4 4.26 4.03 -5.76
C LEU A 4 5.65 4.35 -5.21
N ARG A 5 6.71 3.79 -5.82
CA ARG A 5 8.09 4.09 -5.43
C ARG A 5 8.46 5.54 -5.75
N GLY A 6 8.12 6.05 -6.94
CA GLY A 6 8.34 7.45 -7.29
C GLY A 6 7.54 8.40 -6.40
N TRP A 7 6.28 8.07 -6.11
CA TRP A 7 5.44 8.82 -5.18
C TRP A 7 6.07 8.85 -3.77
N TYR A 8 6.53 7.71 -3.26
CA TYR A 8 7.22 7.64 -1.97
C TYR A 8 8.45 8.55 -1.93
N GLN A 9 9.30 8.51 -2.95
CA GLN A 9 10.53 9.33 -3.00
C GLN A 9 10.22 10.83 -2.93
N TYR A 10 9.16 11.28 -3.60
CA TYR A 10 8.72 12.67 -3.52
C TYR A 10 8.19 13.02 -2.12
N PHE A 11 7.39 12.14 -1.52
CA PHE A 11 6.72 12.38 -0.23
C PHE A 11 7.47 11.83 0.99
N GLN A 12 8.74 11.42 0.86
CA GLN A 12 9.48 10.70 1.91
C GLN A 12 9.62 11.47 3.23
N HIS A 13 9.54 12.81 3.19
CA HIS A 13 9.61 13.69 4.36
C HIS A 13 8.24 13.90 5.03
N SER A 14 7.18 13.26 4.54
CA SER A 14 5.84 13.35 5.13
C SER A 14 5.74 12.56 6.44
N LYS A 15 4.72 12.88 7.23
CA LYS A 15 4.42 12.16 8.47
C LYS A 15 4.07 10.69 8.18
N ALA A 16 4.49 9.79 9.08
CA ALA A 16 4.32 8.34 8.93
C ALA A 16 2.86 7.90 8.72
N ASN A 17 1.89 8.62 9.31
CA ASN A 17 0.46 8.34 9.19
C ASN A 17 -0.07 8.48 7.75
N VAL A 18 0.55 9.32 6.91
CA VAL A 18 0.15 9.53 5.51
C VAL A 18 0.35 8.24 4.72
N PHE A 19 1.47 7.55 4.91
CA PHE A 19 1.77 6.31 4.17
C PHE A 19 0.77 5.20 4.47
N THR A 20 0.38 5.03 5.74
CA THR A 20 -0.64 4.05 6.15
C THR A 20 -2.00 4.34 5.50
N ASN A 21 -2.39 5.62 5.46
CA ASN A 21 -3.64 6.04 4.83
C ASN A 21 -3.64 5.80 3.32
N VAL A 22 -2.53 6.12 2.63
CA VAL A 22 -2.38 5.87 1.19
C VAL A 22 -2.36 4.37 0.90
N ASP A 23 -1.63 3.56 1.66
CA ASP A 23 -1.64 2.10 1.53
C ASP A 23 -3.06 1.52 1.72
N GLY A 24 -3.83 2.08 2.66
CA GLY A 24 -5.24 1.72 2.87
C GLY A 24 -6.11 2.07 1.66
N PHE A 25 -5.95 3.28 1.12
CA PHE A 25 -6.68 3.74 -0.06
C PHE A 25 -6.36 2.90 -1.31
N VAL A 26 -5.09 2.66 -1.58
CA VAL A 26 -4.62 1.85 -2.72
C VAL A 26 -5.20 0.43 -2.64
N ARG A 27 -5.10 -0.23 -1.48
CA ARG A 27 -5.69 -1.56 -1.28
C ARG A 27 -7.20 -1.58 -1.47
N ARG A 28 -7.91 -0.57 -0.95
CA ARG A 28 -9.36 -0.45 -1.17
C ARG A 28 -9.71 -0.31 -2.65
N ARG A 29 -8.97 0.53 -3.39
CA ARG A 29 -9.19 0.72 -4.83
C ARG A 29 -8.93 -0.56 -5.62
N LEU A 30 -7.85 -1.27 -5.32
CA LEU A 30 -7.54 -2.55 -5.94
C LEU A 30 -8.62 -3.59 -5.63
N ARG A 31 -9.13 -3.66 -4.41
CA ARG A 31 -10.28 -4.51 -4.07
C ARG A 31 -11.51 -4.17 -4.90
N SER A 32 -11.83 -2.89 -5.07
CA SER A 32 -12.96 -2.49 -5.92
C SER A 32 -12.77 -2.92 -7.37
N LEU A 33 -11.55 -2.79 -7.92
CA LEU A 33 -11.24 -3.22 -9.28
C LEU A 33 -11.36 -4.74 -9.44
N LEU A 34 -10.80 -5.51 -8.50
CA LEU A 34 -10.88 -6.97 -8.51
C LEU A 34 -12.31 -7.47 -8.34
N GLN A 35 -13.10 -6.80 -7.49
CA GLN A 35 -14.52 -7.09 -7.34
C GLN A 35 -15.24 -6.81 -8.66
N TRP A 36 -15.05 -5.64 -9.24
CA TRP A 36 -15.67 -5.27 -10.52
C TRP A 36 -15.33 -6.25 -11.65
N ARG A 37 -14.07 -6.72 -11.75
CA ARG A 37 -13.68 -7.74 -12.73
C ARG A 37 -14.38 -9.10 -12.52
N ARG A 38 -14.84 -9.38 -11.30
CA ARG A 38 -15.49 -10.64 -10.95
C ARG A 38 -17.01 -10.60 -11.16
N ASP A 39 -17.67 -9.53 -10.73
CA ASP A 39 -19.13 -9.47 -10.66
C ASP A 39 -19.75 -8.21 -11.28
N GLY A 40 -18.93 -7.33 -11.88
CA GLY A 40 -19.37 -6.05 -12.43
C GLY A 40 -19.79 -5.02 -11.37
N ARG A 41 -19.69 -5.31 -10.07
CA ARG A 41 -20.20 -4.49 -8.96
C ARG A 41 -19.06 -4.12 -8.01
N GLY A 42 -18.28 -3.11 -8.38
CA GLY A 42 -17.08 -2.67 -7.67
C GLY A 42 -17.31 -1.87 -6.38
N LYS A 43 -17.75 -2.51 -5.29
CA LYS A 43 -17.87 -1.82 -3.98
C LYS A 43 -16.58 -1.85 -3.15
N GLY A 44 -15.74 -2.87 -3.31
CA GLY A 44 -14.47 -3.03 -2.57
C GLY A 44 -14.59 -3.01 -1.04
N LYS A 45 -15.79 -3.27 -0.51
CA LYS A 45 -16.15 -3.24 0.91
C LYS A 45 -16.67 -4.61 1.36
N GLY A 46 -16.65 -4.87 2.67
CA GLY A 46 -17.23 -6.09 3.27
C GLY A 46 -16.52 -7.36 2.80
N ARG A 47 -17.23 -8.25 2.08
CA ARG A 47 -16.73 -9.57 1.63
C ARG A 47 -15.42 -9.49 0.81
N ALA A 48 -15.14 -8.36 0.17
CA ALA A 48 -13.88 -8.13 -0.53
C ALA A 48 -12.65 -8.15 0.40
N HIS A 49 -12.79 -7.78 1.69
CA HIS A 49 -11.70 -7.85 2.66
C HIS A 49 -11.32 -9.29 3.01
N HIS A 50 -12.32 -10.18 3.15
CA HIS A 50 -12.09 -11.60 3.41
C HIS A 50 -11.51 -12.30 2.18
N ARG A 51 -11.95 -11.91 0.98
CA ARG A 51 -11.50 -12.51 -0.29
C ARG A 51 -10.10 -12.05 -0.69
N TRP A 52 -9.76 -10.79 -0.42
CA TRP A 52 -8.45 -10.20 -0.71
C TRP A 52 -7.88 -9.58 0.56
N PRO A 53 -7.34 -10.40 1.47
CA PRO A 53 -6.67 -9.94 2.67
C PRO A 53 -5.42 -9.12 2.32
N ASN A 54 -4.90 -8.36 3.28
CA ASN A 54 -3.70 -7.53 3.04
C ASN A 54 -2.50 -8.37 2.59
N GLU A 55 -2.35 -9.58 3.13
CA GLU A 55 -1.31 -10.55 2.79
C GLU A 55 -1.37 -10.97 1.31
N TRP A 56 -2.57 -11.10 0.75
CA TRP A 56 -2.76 -11.46 -0.66
C TRP A 56 -2.14 -10.42 -1.61
N PHE A 57 -2.17 -9.14 -1.22
CA PHE A 57 -1.53 -8.05 -1.95
C PHE A 57 -0.01 -8.06 -1.75
N ALA A 58 0.46 -8.34 -0.54
CA ALA A 58 1.89 -8.46 -0.24
C ALA A 58 2.54 -9.59 -1.05
N GLN A 59 1.90 -10.77 -1.11
CA GLN A 59 2.35 -11.91 -1.93
C GLN A 59 2.39 -11.60 -3.43
N ARG A 60 1.59 -10.64 -3.90
CA ARG A 60 1.59 -10.16 -5.29
C ARG A 60 2.58 -9.02 -5.57
N GLY A 61 3.42 -8.69 -4.59
CA GLY A 61 4.42 -7.64 -4.72
C GLY A 61 3.83 -6.23 -4.71
N LEU A 62 2.66 -6.03 -4.09
CA LEU A 62 2.18 -4.67 -3.80
C LEU A 62 3.14 -4.01 -2.80
N LEU A 63 3.77 -2.91 -3.23
CA LEU A 63 4.68 -2.15 -2.39
C LEU A 63 3.89 -1.52 -1.23
N SER A 64 4.38 -1.69 0.01
CA SER A 64 3.85 -0.97 1.17
C SER A 64 4.69 0.26 1.42
N LEU A 65 4.07 1.43 1.28
CA LEU A 65 4.70 2.72 1.56
C LEU A 65 5.09 2.84 3.04
N ALA A 66 4.28 2.28 3.93
CA ALA A 66 4.59 2.28 5.36
C ALA A 66 5.86 1.47 5.66
N ALA A 67 6.00 0.27 5.05
CA ALA A 67 7.19 -0.55 5.22
C ALA A 67 8.44 0.14 4.64
N GLU A 68 8.34 0.71 3.43
CA GLU A 68 9.44 1.46 2.80
C GLU A 68 9.87 2.65 3.68
N HIS A 69 8.92 3.34 4.31
CA HIS A 69 9.20 4.47 5.20
C HIS A 69 9.96 4.06 6.46
N VAL A 70 9.53 2.97 7.10
CA VAL A 70 10.24 2.42 8.27
C VAL A 70 11.64 1.98 7.87
N TRP A 71 11.78 1.22 6.78
CA TRP A 71 13.09 0.78 6.28
C TRP A 71 14.03 1.94 5.99
N THR A 72 13.55 2.99 5.32
CA THR A 72 14.34 4.18 5.02
C THR A 72 14.88 4.83 6.30
N ARG A 73 14.02 4.99 7.32
CA ARG A 73 14.41 5.58 8.60
C ARG A 73 15.42 4.71 9.35
N THR A 74 15.22 3.40 9.36
CA THR A 74 16.14 2.46 10.01
C THR A 74 17.51 2.48 9.34
N ILE A 75 17.57 2.46 8.01
CA ILE A 75 18.84 2.51 7.26
C ILE A 75 19.59 3.82 7.49
N VAL A 76 18.88 4.96 7.47
CA VAL A 76 19.50 6.26 7.79
C VAL A 76 20.07 6.23 9.20
N CYS A 77 19.31 5.76 10.20
CA CYS A 77 19.79 5.64 11.58
C CYS A 77 21.07 4.78 11.67
N LEU A 78 21.10 3.61 11.01
CA LEU A 78 22.27 2.72 10.99
C LEU A 78 23.51 3.31 10.28
N ARG A 79 23.32 4.29 9.39
CA ARG A 79 24.40 4.94 8.63
C ARG A 79 25.00 6.17 9.30
N THR A 80 24.34 6.71 10.34
CA THR A 80 24.76 7.97 10.97
C THR A 80 25.59 7.77 12.23
N HIS A 81 26.01 6.53 12.52
CA HIS A 81 26.94 6.14 13.58
C HIS A 81 28.22 5.58 12.95
#